data_AF-A0A330G0H7-F1
#
_entry.id   AF-A0A330G0H7-F1
#
_cell.length_a   1.000
_cell.length_b   1.000
_cell.length_c   1.000
_cell.angle_alpha   90.00
_cell.angle_beta   90.00
_cell.angle_gamma   90.00
#
_symmetry.space_group_name_H-M   'P 1'
#
loop_
_entity.id
_entity.type
_entity.pdbx_description
1 polymer ?
#
loop_
_entity_poly.entity_id
_entity_poly.type
_entity_poly.pdbx_seq_one_letter_code
_entity_poly.pdbx_strand_id
1 'polypeptide(L)'
;KTDKAVAGLISKIEQTLRNLKNILNKQLLIVKSLQFDIFGFSRGAAAARHFANRVLAQDSAIIAAIRQGLNGVAFQGAPAGKTRFIGIFDTVAAIGSPVNGMNPHSAS
;
A
#
# COMPACT_ATOMS: atom_id res chain seq x y z
N LYS A 1 9.69 -5.04 3.70
CA LYS A 1 8.20 -5.09 3.87
C LYS A 1 7.49 -4.60 2.61
N THR A 2 7.90 -3.47 2.03
CA THR A 2 7.34 -2.98 0.75
C THR A 2 7.63 -3.90 -0.43
N ASP A 3 8.76 -4.62 -0.46
CA ASP A 3 9.09 -5.49 -1.60
C ASP A 3 8.20 -6.74 -1.67
N LYS A 4 7.74 -7.23 -0.51
CA LYS A 4 6.69 -8.25 -0.44
C LYS A 4 5.36 -7.72 -1.00
N ALA A 5 5.04 -6.45 -0.75
CA ALA A 5 3.85 -5.82 -1.33
C ALA A 5 3.97 -5.70 -2.86
N VAL A 6 5.15 -5.33 -3.37
CA VAL A 6 5.44 -5.27 -4.82
C VAL A 6 5.33 -6.65 -5.46
N ALA A 7 5.91 -7.69 -4.85
CA ALA A 7 5.77 -9.07 -5.35
C ALA A 7 4.31 -9.54 -5.40
N GLY A 8 3.50 -9.12 -4.42
CA GLY A 8 2.06 -9.41 -4.39
C GLY A 8 1.25 -8.71 -5.49
N LEU A 9 1.76 -7.64 -6.11
CA LEU A 9 1.04 -6.93 -7.18
C LEU A 9 0.85 -7.82 -8.41
N ILE A 10 1.88 -8.57 -8.78
CA ILE A 10 1.88 -9.41 -9.99
C ILE A 10 0.72 -10.40 -9.93
N SER A 11 0.69 -11.22 -8.88
CA SER A 11 -0.35 -12.25 -8.71
C SER A 11 -1.74 -11.65 -8.57
N LYS A 12 -1.89 -10.50 -7.88
CA LYS A 12 -3.19 -9.86 -7.70
C LYS A 12 -3.74 -9.28 -8.99
N ILE A 13 -2.92 -8.57 -9.77
CA ILE A 13 -3.33 -7.99 -11.06
C ILE A 13 -3.74 -9.11 -12.02
N GLU A 14 -2.92 -10.15 -12.15
CA GLU A 14 -3.24 -11.29 -13.01
C GLU A 14 -4.57 -11.97 -12.65
N GLN A 15 -4.78 -12.25 -11.36
CA GLN A 15 -6.01 -12.86 -10.86
C GLN A 15 -7.22 -11.97 -11.17
N THR A 16 -7.12 -10.66 -10.92
CA THR A 16 -8.19 -9.71 -11.23
C THR A 16 -8.49 -9.67 -12.72
N LEU A 17 -7.47 -9.64 -13.59
CA LEU A 17 -7.68 -9.62 -15.04
C LEU A 17 -8.32 -10.90 -15.55
N ARG A 18 -7.89 -12.08 -15.05
CA ARG A 18 -8.54 -13.37 -15.36
C ARG A 18 -10.02 -13.35 -14.97
N ASN A 19 -10.33 -12.89 -13.76
CA ASN A 19 -11.70 -12.80 -13.27
C ASN A 19 -12.55 -11.83 -14.11
N LEU A 20 -12.00 -10.65 -14.47
CA LEU A 20 -12.70 -9.68 -15.31
C LEU A 20 -12.95 -10.19 -16.73
N LYS A 21 -12.00 -10.89 -17.35
CA LYS A 21 -12.20 -11.52 -18.66
C LYS A 21 -13.35 -12.52 -18.62
N ASN A 22 -13.44 -13.33 -17.55
CA ASN A 22 -14.51 -14.30 -17.36
C ASN A 22 -15.86 -13.63 -17.14
N ILE A 23 -15.95 -12.64 -16.24
CA ILE A 23 -17.21 -11.95 -15.90
C ILE A 23 -17.74 -11.14 -17.09
N LEU A 24 -16.86 -10.43 -17.79
CA LEU A 24 -17.26 -9.57 -18.91
C LEU A 24 -17.43 -10.34 -20.22
N ASN A 25 -17.05 -11.63 -20.25
CA ASN A 25 -16.97 -12.45 -21.45
C ASN A 25 -16.23 -11.75 -22.61
N LYS A 26 -15.14 -11.05 -22.29
CA LYS A 26 -14.32 -10.30 -23.24
C LYS A 26 -12.88 -10.77 -23.17
N GLN A 27 -12.31 -11.09 -24.34
CA GLN A 27 -10.89 -11.46 -24.44
C GLN A 27 -9.97 -10.22 -24.37
N LEU A 28 -10.45 -9.09 -24.89
CA LEU A 28 -9.71 -7.83 -24.93
C LEU A 28 -10.17 -6.89 -23.81
N LEU A 29 -9.21 -6.50 -22.98
CA LEU A 29 -9.38 -5.50 -21.93
C LEU A 29 -8.35 -4.37 -22.12
N ILE A 30 -8.75 -3.16 -21.76
CA ILE A 30 -7.85 -2.01 -21.67
C ILE A 30 -7.98 -1.45 -20.26
N VAL A 31 -6.88 -1.46 -19.52
CA VAL A 31 -6.82 -0.88 -18.17
C VAL A 31 -6.49 0.60 -18.30
N LYS A 32 -7.46 1.46 -17.98
CA LYS A 32 -7.29 2.92 -18.08
C LYS A 32 -6.51 3.52 -16.90
N SER A 33 -6.61 2.91 -15.72
CA SER A 33 -5.92 3.38 -14.52
C SER A 33 -5.72 2.25 -13.52
N LEU A 34 -4.67 2.37 -12.70
CA LEU A 34 -4.41 1.53 -11.54
C LEU A 34 -4.19 2.45 -10.34
N GLN A 35 -4.98 2.26 -9.28
CA GLN A 35 -4.99 3.14 -8.12
C GLN A 35 -4.74 2.34 -6.84
N PHE A 36 -3.97 2.92 -5.93
CA PHE A 36 -3.65 2.32 -4.64
C PHE A 36 -4.36 3.05 -3.50
N ASP A 37 -5.07 2.29 -2.67
CA ASP A 37 -5.45 2.71 -1.33
C ASP A 37 -4.49 2.04 -0.35
N ILE A 38 -3.72 2.85 0.37
CA ILE A 38 -2.59 2.40 1.17
C ILE A 38 -2.92 2.58 2.64
N PHE A 39 -2.89 1.49 3.40
CA PHE A 39 -3.19 1.51 4.83
C PHE A 39 -1.99 1.06 5.66
N GLY A 40 -1.79 1.71 6.81
CA GLY A 40 -0.71 1.36 7.73
C GLY A 40 -1.01 1.73 9.17
N PHE A 41 -0.74 0.81 10.10
CA PHE A 41 -0.96 0.99 11.54
C PHE A 41 0.36 0.95 12.32
N SER A 42 0.59 1.89 13.23
CA SER A 42 1.81 2.02 14.03
C SER A 42 3.06 1.97 13.12
N ARG A 43 3.94 0.97 13.28
CA ARG A 43 5.10 0.74 12.37
C ARG A 43 4.70 0.53 10.90
N GLY A 44 3.50 0.05 10.64
CA GLY A 44 2.92 -0.08 9.31
C GLY A 44 2.64 1.26 8.64
N ALA A 45 2.41 2.35 9.40
CA ALA A 45 2.21 3.68 8.85
C ALA A 45 3.47 4.21 8.14
N ALA A 46 4.65 3.95 8.70
CA ALA A 46 5.92 4.27 8.03
C ALA A 46 6.09 3.49 6.72
N ALA A 47 5.74 2.19 6.70
CA ALA A 47 5.80 1.38 5.50
C ALA A 47 4.77 1.83 4.43
N ALA A 48 3.56 2.25 4.85
CA ALA A 48 2.54 2.81 3.98
C ALA A 48 3.01 4.11 3.31
N ARG A 49 3.56 5.05 4.09
CA ARG A 49 4.17 6.29 3.56
C ARG A 49 5.32 5.97 2.61
N HIS A 50 6.19 5.04 2.97
CA HIS A 50 7.31 4.62 2.12
C HIS A 50 6.83 4.05 0.78
N PHE A 51 5.82 3.17 0.79
CA PHE A 51 5.24 2.63 -0.44
C PHE A 51 4.58 3.73 -1.29
N ALA A 52 3.81 4.63 -0.67
CA ALA A 52 3.22 5.77 -1.38
C ALA A 52 4.27 6.65 -2.04
N ASN A 53 5.38 6.92 -1.35
CA ASN A 53 6.50 7.68 -1.91
C ASN A 53 7.14 6.97 -3.09
N ARG A 54 7.29 5.64 -3.04
CA ARG A 54 7.80 4.85 -4.18
C ARG A 54 6.87 4.93 -5.39
N VAL A 55 5.55 4.88 -5.18
CA VAL A 55 4.55 5.08 -6.26
C VAL A 55 4.69 6.48 -6.86
N LEU A 56 4.77 7.52 -6.02
CA LEU A 56 4.94 8.90 -6.46
C LEU A 56 6.24 9.10 -7.25
N ALA A 57 7.33 8.49 -6.79
CA ALA A 57 8.64 8.54 -7.43
C ALA A 57 8.78 7.68 -8.69
N GLN A 58 7.69 7.02 -9.15
CA GLN A 58 7.70 6.13 -10.31
C GLN A 58 8.76 5.01 -10.19
N ASP A 59 8.82 4.38 -9.02
CA ASP A 59 9.76 3.29 -8.71
C ASP A 59 9.73 2.17 -9.75
N SER A 60 10.90 1.84 -10.30
CA SER A 60 11.05 0.90 -11.41
C SER A 60 10.58 -0.52 -11.07
N ALA A 61 10.71 -0.95 -9.80
CA ALA A 61 10.25 -2.27 -9.39
C ALA A 61 8.71 -2.32 -9.33
N ILE A 62 8.05 -1.23 -8.94
CA ILE A 62 6.58 -1.14 -9.00
C ILE A 62 6.11 -1.16 -10.45
N ILE A 63 6.76 -0.40 -11.34
CA ILE A 63 6.45 -0.40 -12.77
C ILE A 63 6.62 -1.80 -13.38
N ALA A 64 7.73 -2.46 -13.07
CA ALA A 64 8.00 -3.81 -13.56
C ALA A 64 6.94 -4.81 -13.08
N ALA A 65 6.58 -4.76 -11.80
CA ALA A 65 5.55 -5.62 -11.23
C ALA A 65 4.17 -5.40 -11.86
N ILE A 66 3.78 -4.15 -12.10
CA ILE A 66 2.51 -3.83 -12.78
C ILE A 66 2.53 -4.34 -14.21
N ARG A 67 3.60 -4.08 -14.97
CA ARG A 67 3.74 -4.54 -16.36
C ARG A 67 3.69 -6.06 -16.46
N GLN A 68 4.39 -6.75 -15.56
CA GLN A 68 4.37 -8.20 -15.48
C GLN A 68 2.97 -8.72 -15.16
N GLY A 69 2.30 -8.15 -14.15
CA GLY A 69 0.95 -8.56 -13.77
C GLY A 69 -0.11 -8.29 -14.83
N LEU A 70 0.04 -7.23 -15.63
CA LEU A 70 -0.83 -6.93 -16.77
C LEU A 70 -0.70 -7.96 -17.90
N ASN A 71 0.44 -8.63 -18.02
CA ASN A 71 0.69 -9.72 -18.97
C ASN A 71 0.16 -9.44 -20.39
N GLY A 72 0.58 -8.31 -20.97
CA GLY A 72 0.21 -7.88 -22.32
C GLY A 72 -1.16 -7.19 -22.45
N VAL A 73 -1.93 -7.05 -21.36
CA VAL A 73 -3.14 -6.20 -21.36
C VAL A 73 -2.74 -4.74 -21.53
N ALA A 74 -3.38 -4.05 -22.47
CA ALA A 74 -3.11 -2.64 -22.75
C ALA A 74 -3.38 -1.78 -21.51
N PHE A 75 -2.41 -0.94 -21.15
CA PHE A 75 -2.48 -0.06 -19.99
C PHE A 75 -2.18 1.38 -20.37
N GLN A 76 -3.11 2.27 -20.05
CA GLN A 76 -3.06 3.71 -20.38
C GLN A 76 -2.84 4.60 -19.14
N GLY A 77 -2.69 3.98 -17.96
CA GLY A 77 -2.50 4.70 -16.71
C GLY A 77 -1.06 5.13 -16.46
N ALA A 78 -0.84 5.81 -15.34
CA ALA A 78 0.52 6.11 -14.87
C ALA A 78 1.32 4.80 -14.67
N PRO A 79 2.58 4.70 -15.15
CA PRO A 79 3.34 3.45 -15.14
C PRO A 79 3.43 2.76 -13.78
N ALA A 80 3.63 3.54 -12.71
CA ALA A 80 3.68 3.01 -11.34
C ALA A 80 2.31 3.04 -10.63
N GLY A 81 1.22 3.29 -11.35
CA GLY A 81 -0.10 3.58 -10.77
C GLY A 81 -0.18 4.96 -10.12
N LYS A 82 -1.27 5.20 -9.38
CA LYS A 82 -1.47 6.42 -8.59
C LYS A 82 -1.94 6.09 -7.19
N THR A 83 -1.42 6.76 -6.18
CA THR A 83 -2.02 6.70 -4.84
C THR A 83 -3.31 7.50 -4.84
N ARG A 84 -4.42 6.85 -4.47
CA ARG A 84 -5.74 7.50 -4.31
C ARG A 84 -5.98 7.91 -2.87
N PHE A 85 -5.63 7.03 -1.94
CA PHE A 85 -5.88 7.26 -0.51
C PHE A 85 -4.74 6.70 0.34
N ILE A 86 -4.43 7.37 1.45
CA ILE A 86 -3.49 6.88 2.47
C ILE A 86 -4.13 6.95 3.85
N GLY A 87 -4.46 5.81 4.43
CA GLY A 87 -4.97 5.68 5.79
C GLY A 87 -3.88 5.26 6.76
N ILE A 88 -3.30 6.23 7.46
CA ILE A 88 -2.29 5.99 8.50
C ILE A 88 -2.91 6.09 9.88
N PHE A 89 -2.66 5.11 10.72
CA PHE A 89 -3.13 5.06 12.09
C PHE A 89 -1.92 4.95 12.99
N ASP A 90 -1.69 5.92 13.87
CA ASP A 90 -0.67 5.78 14.89
C ASP A 90 -1.31 5.20 16.15
N THR A 91 -0.65 4.25 16.78
CA THR A 91 -1.02 3.87 18.14
C THR A 91 -0.63 5.02 19.04
N VAL A 92 -1.52 5.98 19.26
CA VAL A 92 -1.51 6.72 20.51
C VAL A 92 -1.91 5.73 21.59
N ALA A 93 -0.94 5.00 22.12
CA ALA A 93 -1.01 4.68 23.52
C ALA A 93 -0.88 6.01 24.24
N ALA A 94 -2.02 6.70 24.45
CA ALA A 94 -2.13 7.52 25.63
C ALA A 94 -2.05 6.56 26.83
N ILE A 95 -0.84 6.11 27.14
CA ILE A 95 -0.53 5.86 28.53
C ILE A 95 -0.57 7.26 29.13
N GLY A 96 -1.75 7.69 29.57
CA GLY A 96 -1.78 8.57 30.71
C GLY A 96 -1.08 7.78 31.81
N SER A 97 0.24 7.96 31.94
CA SER A 97 0.87 7.69 33.23
C SER A 97 0.12 8.62 34.18
N PRO A 98 -0.54 8.11 35.22
CA PRO A 98 -0.80 8.93 36.38
C PRO A 98 0.58 9.39 36.84
N VAL A 99 0.84 10.67 36.63
CA VAL A 99 1.77 11.53 37.38
C VAL A 99 2.76 10.78 38.27
N ASN A 100 4.03 10.80 37.85
CA ASN A 100 5.15 10.59 38.74
C ASN A 100 5.10 11.69 39.81
N GLY A 101 4.53 11.41 40.98
CA GLY A 101 4.25 12.43 41.98
C GLY A 101 3.73 11.86 43.30
N MET A 102 4.51 10.99 43.95
CA MET A 102 4.68 10.93 45.41
C MET A 102 5.63 9.79 45.76
N ASN A 103 6.91 10.13 45.97
CA ASN A 103 7.81 9.34 46.81
C ASN A 103 8.09 10.16 48.08
N PRO A 104 7.37 9.94 49.20
CA PRO A 104 7.80 10.41 50.49
C PRO A 104 8.51 9.25 51.20
N HIS A 105 9.81 9.10 50.96
CA HIS A 105 10.66 8.39 51.92
C HIS A 105 11.45 9.42 52.74
N SER A 106 10.99 9.58 53.97
CA SER A 106 11.76 9.85 55.19
C SER A 106 12.42 11.22 55.36
N ALA A 107 11.82 12.05 56.23
CA ALA A 107 12.57 12.95 57.10
C ALA A 107 11.80 13.15 58.43
N SER A 108 12.40 12.59 59.50
CA SER A 108 12.22 12.86 60.94
C SER A 108 10.92 12.44 61.63
#